data_AF-A0A2D4PF56-F1
#
_entry.id   AF-A0A2D4PF56-F1
#
_cell.length_a   1.000
_cell.length_b   1.000
_cell.length_c   1.000
_cell.angle_alpha   90.00
_cell.angle_beta   90.00
_cell.angle_gamma   90.00
#
_symmetry.space_group_name_H-M   'P 1'
#
loop_
_entity.id
_entity.type
_entity.pdbx_description
1 polymer ?
#
loop_
_entity_poly.entity_id
_entity_poly.type
_entity_poly.pdbx_seq_one_letter_code
_entity_poly.pdbx_strand_id
1 'polypeptide(L)'
;MSAKTRYFGYLKQGLYFVTEMERFAPSRKRPRTIIKNYRLVNLRSTTPEELYQRKIDNEEYGEALSLAQTYELDSDLVYQRQWRKSAVSVASIQDYLSKIKKRSWVLHECLERVPENVDAAKELLQYGLKGTD
;
A
#
# COMPACT_ATOMS: atom_id res chain seq x y z
N MET A 1 -0.05 22.45 -34.57
CA MET A 1 -1.32 22.33 -35.37
C MET A 1 -2.18 23.56 -35.10
N SER A 2 -2.62 24.25 -36.15
CA SER A 2 -3.41 25.50 -36.04
C SER A 2 -4.82 25.24 -35.47
N ALA A 3 -5.37 26.19 -34.71
CA ALA A 3 -6.74 26.10 -34.16
C ALA A 3 -7.80 25.88 -35.24
N LYS A 4 -7.61 26.49 -36.43
CA LYS A 4 -8.47 26.32 -37.61
C LYS A 4 -8.55 24.85 -38.06
N THR A 5 -7.42 24.13 -38.03
CA THR A 5 -7.34 22.73 -38.46
C THR A 5 -8.13 21.80 -37.54
N ARG A 6 -8.12 22.06 -36.22
CA ARG A 6 -8.90 21.29 -35.24
C ARG A 6 -10.40 21.54 -35.40
N TYR A 7 -10.78 22.81 -35.54
CA TYR A 7 -12.18 23.20 -35.78
C TYR A 7 -12.76 22.56 -37.04
N PHE A 8 -12.01 22.59 -38.14
CA PHE A 8 -12.42 21.96 -39.39
C PHE A 8 -12.58 20.43 -39.27
N GLY A 9 -11.77 19.77 -38.44
CA GLY A 9 -11.91 18.35 -38.13
C GLY A 9 -13.24 18.01 -37.45
N TYR A 10 -13.65 18.82 -36.46
CA TYR A 10 -14.95 18.63 -35.78
C TYR A 10 -16.14 18.90 -36.71
N LEU A 11 -16.06 19.92 -37.55
CA LEU A 11 -17.10 20.20 -38.56
C LEU A 11 -17.25 19.04 -39.54
N LYS A 12 -16.13 18.49 -40.02
CA LYS A 12 -16.14 17.33 -40.92
C LYS A 12 -16.78 16.11 -40.26
N GLN A 13 -16.48 15.87 -38.99
CA GLN A 13 -17.06 14.77 -38.23
C GLN A 13 -18.56 14.97 -38.00
N GLY A 14 -19.01 16.19 -37.68
CA GLY A 14 -20.44 16.51 -37.55
C GLY A 14 -21.20 16.35 -38.87
N LEU A 15 -20.63 16.82 -39.99
CA LEU A 15 -21.21 16.63 -41.32
C LEU A 15 -21.36 15.15 -41.70
N TYR A 16 -20.39 14.31 -41.36
CA TYR A 16 -20.50 12.87 -41.59
C TYR A 16 -21.67 12.24 -40.82
N PHE A 17 -21.89 12.62 -39.55
CA PHE A 17 -23.01 12.10 -38.76
C PHE A 17 -24.38 12.51 -39.28
N VAL A 18 -24.50 13.71 -39.86
CA VAL A 18 -25.79 14.23 -40.36
C VAL A 18 -26.10 13.70 -41.77
N THR A 19 -25.06 13.52 -42.60
CA THR A 19 -25.25 13.29 -44.04
C THR A 19 -24.82 11.90 -44.50
N GLU A 20 -24.10 11.15 -43.67
CA GLU A 20 -23.50 9.84 -44.00
C GLU A 20 -22.62 9.83 -45.26
N MET A 21 -22.29 11.01 -45.83
CA MET A 21 -21.51 11.09 -47.06
C MET A 21 -20.05 10.70 -46.82
N GLU A 22 -19.54 9.75 -47.60
CA GLU A 22 -18.16 9.23 -47.46
C GLU A 22 -17.06 10.29 -47.56
N ARG A 23 -17.31 11.39 -48.29
CA ARG A 23 -16.37 12.53 -48.38
C ARG A 23 -16.04 13.17 -47.02
N PHE A 24 -16.95 13.05 -46.06
CA PHE A 24 -16.81 13.56 -44.70
C PHE A 24 -16.33 12.48 -43.71
N ALA A 25 -16.16 11.24 -44.14
CA ALA A 25 -15.74 10.15 -43.26
C ALA A 25 -14.41 10.48 -42.53
N PRO A 26 -14.33 10.22 -41.21
CA PRO A 26 -13.09 10.38 -40.47
C PRO A 26 -12.04 9.40 -41.00
N SER A 27 -10.77 9.81 -41.01
CA SER A 27 -9.69 8.91 -41.42
C SER A 27 -9.60 7.74 -40.45
N ARG A 28 -9.65 6.51 -40.98
CA ARG A 28 -9.50 5.29 -40.19
C ARG A 28 -8.10 5.28 -39.56
N LYS A 29 -8.02 5.50 -38.24
CA LYS A 29 -6.76 5.38 -37.49
C LYS A 29 -6.33 3.91 -37.57
N ARG A 30 -5.16 3.65 -38.14
CA ARG A 30 -4.60 2.29 -38.18
C ARG A 30 -4.45 1.77 -36.74
N PRO A 31 -4.82 0.52 -36.43
CA PRO A 31 -4.57 -0.05 -35.11
C PRO A 31 -3.07 0.01 -34.84
N ARG A 32 -2.68 0.64 -33.73
CA ARG A 32 -1.29 0.67 -33.30
C ARG A 32 -1.00 -0.64 -32.59
N THR A 33 -0.17 -1.48 -33.19
CA THR A 33 0.35 -2.69 -32.52
C THR A 33 1.26 -2.27 -31.38
N ILE A 34 0.85 -2.53 -30.13
CA ILE A 34 1.69 -2.31 -28.95
C ILE A 34 2.42 -3.63 -28.67
N ILE A 35 3.72 -3.66 -28.90
CA ILE A 35 4.58 -4.80 -28.55
C ILE A 35 5.19 -4.51 -27.18
N LYS A 36 4.95 -5.38 -26.19
CA LYS A 36 5.57 -5.31 -24.88
C LYS A 36 6.58 -6.44 -24.73
N ASN A 37 7.86 -6.10 -24.60
CA ASN A 37 8.93 -7.06 -24.37
C ASN A 37 9.16 -7.20 -22.86
N TYR A 38 9.02 -8.42 -22.34
CA TYR A 38 9.30 -8.74 -20.96
C TYR A 38 10.54 -9.65 -20.88
N ARG A 39 11.47 -9.35 -19.98
CA ARG A 39 12.66 -10.17 -19.72
C ARG A 39 12.64 -10.64 -18.27
N LEU A 40 12.65 -11.94 -18.05
CA LEU A 40 12.83 -12.51 -16.72
C LEU A 40 14.22 -12.13 -16.20
N VAL A 41 14.29 -11.46 -15.05
CA VAL A 41 15.55 -11.01 -14.46
C VAL A 41 16.19 -12.11 -13.61
N ASN A 42 15.38 -12.81 -12.82
CA ASN A 42 15.86 -13.85 -11.91
C ASN A 42 14.69 -14.75 -11.48
N LEU A 43 14.99 -16.03 -11.25
CA LEU A 43 14.10 -17.00 -10.62
C LEU A 43 14.82 -17.53 -9.38
N ARG A 44 14.24 -17.33 -8.19
CA ARG A 44 14.78 -17.87 -6.94
C ARG A 44 13.70 -18.62 -6.19
N SER A 45 14.07 -19.76 -5.62
CA SER A 45 13.28 -20.39 -4.56
C SER A 45 13.53 -19.61 -3.27
N THR A 46 12.46 -19.07 -2.69
CA THR A 46 12.47 -18.40 -1.39
C THR A 46 11.43 -19.07 -0.52
N THR A 47 11.76 -19.34 0.74
CA THR A 47 10.74 -19.86 1.67
C THR A 47 9.74 -18.76 2.01
N PRO A 48 8.50 -19.11 2.43
CA PRO A 48 7.52 -18.12 2.88
C PRO A 48 8.06 -17.25 4.03
N GLU A 49 8.87 -17.82 4.92
CA GLU A 49 9.50 -17.12 6.04
C GLU A 49 10.53 -16.08 5.58
N GLU A 50 11.40 -16.43 4.65
CA GLU A 50 12.38 -15.50 4.08
C GLU A 50 11.69 -14.35 3.33
N LEU A 51 10.64 -14.69 2.56
CA LEU A 51 9.87 -13.69 1.84
C LEU A 51 9.14 -12.76 2.82
N TYR A 52 8.58 -13.31 3.90
CA TYR A 52 7.93 -12.55 4.96
C TYR A 52 8.88 -11.56 5.65
N GLN A 53 10.06 -12.02 6.10
CA GLN A 53 11.10 -11.16 6.69
C GLN A 53 11.48 -10.02 5.73
N ARG A 54 11.70 -10.36 4.46
CA ARG A 54 12.04 -9.36 3.44
C ARG A 54 10.92 -8.33 3.22
N LYS A 55 9.65 -8.74 3.28
CA LYS A 55 8.50 -7.82 3.18
C LYS A 55 8.43 -6.87 4.37
N ILE A 56 8.73 -7.35 5.58
CA ILE A 56 8.84 -6.51 6.78
C ILE A 56 9.97 -5.48 6.60
N ASP A 57 11.13 -5.91 6.12
CA ASP A 57 12.29 -5.03 5.90
C ASP A 57 12.03 -3.96 4.84
N ASN A 58 11.30 -4.33 3.78
CA ASN A 58 10.86 -3.43 2.71
C ASN A 58 9.69 -2.51 3.10
N GLU A 59 9.16 -2.60 4.33
CA GLU A 59 7.99 -1.84 4.81
C GLU A 59 6.66 -2.19 4.11
N GLU A 60 6.60 -3.33 3.42
CA GLU A 60 5.40 -3.83 2.74
C GLU A 60 4.51 -4.59 3.72
N TYR A 61 4.08 -3.92 4.78
CA TYR A 61 3.42 -4.56 5.93
C TYR A 61 2.07 -5.21 5.58
N GLY A 62 1.32 -4.66 4.62
CA GLY A 62 0.04 -5.24 4.19
C GLY A 62 0.22 -6.62 3.54
N GLU A 63 1.25 -6.76 2.71
CA GLU A 63 1.61 -8.05 2.11
C GLU A 63 2.23 -8.99 3.14
N ALA A 64 3.04 -8.47 4.08
CA ALA A 64 3.57 -9.27 5.17
C ALA A 64 2.43 -9.87 6.04
N LEU A 65 1.38 -9.09 6.34
CA LEU A 65 0.23 -9.58 7.10
C LEU A 65 -0.58 -10.63 6.33
N SER A 66 -0.79 -10.44 5.02
CA SER A 66 -1.50 -11.46 4.22
C SER A 66 -0.70 -12.76 4.14
N LEU A 67 0.62 -12.69 4.02
CA LEU A 67 1.50 -13.86 4.09
C LEU A 67 1.45 -14.53 5.46
N ALA A 68 1.47 -13.75 6.54
CA ALA A 68 1.38 -14.29 7.89
C ALA A 68 0.05 -15.02 8.14
N GLN A 69 -1.06 -14.50 7.61
CA GLN A 69 -2.36 -15.17 7.67
C GLN A 69 -2.40 -16.44 6.81
N THR A 70 -1.78 -16.42 5.63
CA THR A 70 -1.83 -17.54 4.67
C THR A 70 -0.95 -18.72 5.09
N TYR A 71 0.21 -18.43 5.67
CA TYR A 71 1.22 -19.42 6.07
C TYR A 71 1.33 -19.58 7.60
N GLU A 72 0.36 -19.05 8.36
CA GLU A 72 0.30 -19.10 9.83
C GLU A 72 1.58 -18.60 10.53
N LEU A 73 2.22 -17.57 9.97
CA LEU A 73 3.42 -16.95 10.54
C LEU A 73 3.05 -15.94 11.63
N ASP A 74 4.05 -15.56 12.43
CA ASP A 74 3.88 -14.64 13.55
C ASP A 74 3.61 -13.20 13.08
N SER A 75 2.35 -12.79 13.09
CA SER A 75 1.90 -11.43 12.77
C SER A 75 2.42 -10.36 13.75
N ASP A 76 2.81 -10.75 14.98
CA ASP A 76 3.28 -9.80 15.98
C ASP A 76 4.54 -9.08 15.48
N LEU A 77 5.41 -9.76 14.74
CA LEU A 77 6.64 -9.17 14.19
C LEU A 77 6.37 -7.96 13.28
N VAL A 78 5.28 -7.99 12.50
CA VAL A 78 4.88 -6.84 11.67
C VAL A 78 4.53 -5.66 12.56
N TYR A 79 3.65 -5.88 13.55
CA TYR A 79 3.18 -4.82 14.45
C TYR A 79 4.30 -4.28 15.35
N GLN A 80 5.23 -5.13 15.79
CA GLN A 80 6.43 -4.71 16.51
C GLN A 80 7.31 -3.80 15.66
N ARG A 81 7.50 -4.13 14.38
CA ARG A 81 8.29 -3.30 13.45
C ARG A 81 7.60 -1.95 13.20
N GLN A 82 6.28 -1.96 13.01
CA GLN A 82 5.47 -0.75 12.83
C GLN A 82 5.53 0.15 14.07
N TRP A 83 5.35 -0.43 15.26
CA TRP A 83 5.45 0.27 16.54
C TRP A 83 6.80 0.99 16.68
N ARG A 84 7.91 0.27 16.43
CA ARG A 84 9.27 0.82 16.55
C ARG A 84 9.55 2.00 15.60
N LYS A 85 8.92 2.02 14.42
CA LYS A 85 9.06 3.12 13.45
C LYS A 85 8.08 4.27 13.70
N SER A 86 6.95 4.00 14.35
CA SER A 86 5.94 5.01 14.64
C SER A 86 6.30 5.86 15.86
N ALA A 87 5.82 7.11 15.87
CA ALA A 87 5.81 7.90 17.09
C ALA A 87 4.78 7.33 18.09
N VAL A 88 5.07 7.46 19.38
CA VAL A 88 4.15 7.02 20.44
C VAL A 88 3.01 8.03 20.55
N SER A 89 1.81 7.59 20.19
CA SER A 89 0.58 8.37 20.18
C SER A 89 -0.58 7.48 20.61
N VAL A 90 -1.69 8.08 21.03
CA VAL A 90 -2.89 7.33 21.42
C VAL A 90 -3.38 6.42 20.28
N ALA A 91 -3.30 6.91 19.04
CA ALA A 91 -3.66 6.15 17.85
C ALA A 91 -2.71 4.95 17.65
N SER A 92 -1.40 5.16 17.68
CA SER A 92 -0.43 4.08 17.46
C SER A 92 -0.45 3.00 18.55
N ILE A 93 -0.78 3.37 19.79
CA ILE A 93 -0.99 2.40 20.89
C ILE A 93 -2.15 1.46 20.52
N GLN A 94 -3.29 2.03 20.11
CA GLN A 94 -4.46 1.23 19.73
C GLN A 94 -4.26 0.50 18.40
N ASP A 95 -3.56 1.07 17.44
CA ASP A 95 -3.38 0.47 16.12
C ASP A 95 -2.39 -0.68 16.10
N TYR A 96 -1.39 -0.68 16.99
CA TYR A 96 -0.31 -1.66 17.01
C TYR A 96 -0.29 -2.51 18.29
N LEU A 97 -0.22 -1.90 19.48
CA LEU A 97 -0.08 -2.66 20.73
C LEU A 97 -1.30 -3.52 21.05
N SER A 98 -2.51 -3.09 20.64
CA SER A 98 -3.73 -3.89 20.83
C SER A 98 -3.77 -5.17 19.99
N LYS A 99 -3.00 -5.22 18.89
CA LYS A 99 -2.98 -6.33 17.94
C LYS A 99 -1.88 -7.35 18.23
N ILE A 100 -0.93 -7.03 19.12
CA ILE A 100 0.17 -7.90 19.48
C ILE A 100 -0.28 -8.90 20.56
N LYS A 101 -0.06 -10.20 20.31
CA LYS A 101 -0.45 -11.27 21.23
C LYS A 101 0.53 -11.45 22.39
N LYS A 102 1.82 -11.25 22.14
CA LYS A 102 2.89 -11.39 23.15
C LYS A 102 2.87 -10.25 24.18
N ARG A 103 2.10 -10.42 25.26
CA ARG A 103 1.97 -9.42 26.33
C ARG A 103 3.28 -9.06 27.04
N SER A 104 4.18 -10.01 27.24
CA SER A 104 5.49 -9.73 27.86
C SER A 104 6.30 -8.69 27.09
N TRP A 105 6.23 -8.75 25.76
CA TRP A 105 6.89 -7.77 24.89
C TRP A 105 6.20 -6.40 24.97
N VAL A 106 4.87 -6.37 24.96
CA VAL A 106 4.08 -5.13 25.09
C VAL A 106 4.39 -4.41 26.39
N LEU A 107 4.40 -5.14 27.52
CA LEU A 107 4.71 -4.56 28.83
C LEU A 107 6.13 -4.00 28.90
N HIS A 108 7.10 -4.70 28.31
CA HIS A 108 8.48 -4.19 28.22
C HIS A 108 8.54 -2.87 27.43
N GLU A 109 7.86 -2.80 26.29
CA GLU A 109 7.84 -1.58 25.47
C GLU A 109 7.08 -0.43 26.15
N CYS A 110 6.01 -0.71 26.92
CA CYS A 110 5.33 0.29 27.73
C CYS A 110 6.23 0.89 28.83
N LEU A 111 7.24 0.16 29.30
CA LEU A 111 8.18 0.63 30.31
C LEU A 111 9.39 1.36 29.71
N GLU A 112 9.93 0.88 28.59
CA GLU A 112 11.14 1.42 27.96
C GLU A 112 10.89 2.64 27.09
N ARG A 113 9.74 2.71 26.40
CA ARG A 113 9.48 3.74 25.39
C ARG A 113 9.01 5.04 26.04
N VAL A 114 9.70 6.14 25.77
CA VAL A 114 9.33 7.48 26.27
C VAL A 114 8.60 8.28 25.17
N PRO A 115 7.28 8.53 25.29
CA PRO A 115 6.55 9.43 24.40
C PRO A 115 6.93 10.90 24.61
N GLU A 116 6.82 11.68 23.54
CA GLU A 116 7.06 13.13 23.57
C GLU A 116 5.86 13.93 24.12
N ASN A 117 4.65 13.36 24.04
CA ASN A 117 3.41 14.00 24.52
C ASN A 117 2.98 13.41 25.88
N VAL A 118 2.60 14.28 26.81
CA VAL A 118 2.08 13.92 28.15
C VAL A 118 0.83 13.05 28.05
N ASP A 119 -0.08 13.35 27.12
CA ASP A 119 -1.31 12.57 26.95
C ASP A 119 -1.00 11.14 26.46
N ALA A 120 -0.04 11.02 25.53
CA ALA A 120 0.44 9.74 25.05
C ALA A 120 1.17 8.95 26.15
N ALA A 121 1.93 9.64 27.02
CA ALA A 121 2.57 9.02 28.19
C ALA A 121 1.55 8.44 29.17
N LYS A 122 0.52 9.23 29.48
CA LYS A 122 -0.56 8.80 30.37
C LYS A 122 -1.28 7.57 29.80
N GLU A 123 -1.64 7.59 28.52
CA GLU A 123 -2.29 6.45 27.86
C GLU A 123 -1.40 5.22 27.79
N LEU A 124 -0.10 5.36 27.48
CA LEU A 124 0.83 4.23 27.43
C LEU A 124 0.94 3.52 28.79
N LEU A 125 1.04 4.31 29.87
CA LEU A 125 1.08 3.78 31.23
C LEU A 125 -0.23 3.11 31.63
N GLN A 126 -1.37 3.73 31.32
CA GLN A 126 -2.68 3.14 31.59
C GLN A 126 -2.89 1.84 30.81
N TYR A 127 -2.43 1.78 29.57
CA TYR A 127 -2.50 0.58 28.75
C TYR A 127 -1.66 -0.55 29.34
N GLY A 128 -0.43 -0.26 29.77
CA GLY A 128 0.44 -1.23 30.45
C GLY A 128 -0.18 -1.77 31.75
N LEU A 129 -0.75 -0.90 32.59
CA LEU A 129 -1.41 -1.28 33.85
C LEU A 129 -2.66 -2.14 33.64
N LYS A 130 -3.47 -1.85 32.61
CA LYS A 130 -4.61 -2.70 32.24
C LYS A 130 -4.17 -4.09 31.76
N GLY A 131 -2.94 -4.22 31.26
CA GLY A 131 -2.40 -5.49 30.77
C GLY A 131 -1.85 -6.40 31.87
N THR A 132 -1.63 -5.87 33.07
CA THR A 132 -1.11 -6.61 34.25
C THR A 132 -2.20 -7.18 35.17
N ASP A 133 -3.47 -6.85 34.94
CA ASP A 133 -4.65 -7.48 35.55
C ASP A 133 -5.08 -8.71 34.73
#